data_AF-A0A7V2TX86-F1
#
_entry.id   AF-A0A7V2TX86-F1
#
_cell.length_a   1.000
_cell.length_b   1.000
_cell.length_c   1.000
_cell.angle_alpha   90.00
_cell.angle_beta   90.00
_cell.angle_gamma   90.00
#
_symmetry.space_group_name_H-M   'P 1'
#
loop_
_entity.id
_entity.type
_entity.pdbx_description
1 polymer ?
#
loop_
_entity_poly.entity_id
_entity_poly.type
_entity_poly.pdbx_seq_one_letter_code
_entity_poly.pdbx_strand_id
1 'polypeptide(L)'
;MALSRPDRNLLGTSAASGARKGFRSFLWVLKLLLPISFFTAFLEWTGWLYEVEFLFRPVMGLIHLPALAALPILIAVIAGFWGAVAAMTALPFTLDQMTLISIFILICHSLIQEGYIQGKSGLSPWTASLSRLCAAAVTTFIAGLFFDDPSSLPAGAGPLRATSPTFFIFLAGWFEGALRLAARILVILAGLSTALEVCRAMGWVQT
;
A
#
# COMPACT_ATOMS: atom_id res chain seq x y z
N MET A 1 39.82 6.12 -22.38
CA MET A 1 38.52 6.82 -22.40
C MET A 1 38.38 7.56 -21.08
N ALA A 2 38.71 8.86 -21.04
CA ALA A 2 38.78 9.63 -19.82
C ALA A 2 37.36 10.04 -19.40
N LEU A 3 36.91 9.61 -18.22
CA LEU A 3 35.69 10.12 -17.59
C LEU A 3 35.94 11.60 -17.25
N SER A 4 35.48 12.50 -18.12
CA SER A 4 35.49 13.94 -17.84
C SER A 4 34.76 14.19 -16.53
N ARG A 5 35.40 14.88 -15.58
CA ARG A 5 34.79 15.16 -14.27
C ARG A 5 33.49 15.95 -14.50
N PRO A 6 32.35 15.52 -13.92
CA PRO A 6 31.10 16.24 -14.10
C PRO A 6 31.22 17.66 -13.53
N ASP A 7 30.78 18.64 -14.30
CA ASP A 7 30.74 20.04 -13.88
C ASP A 7 29.83 20.18 -12.65
N ARG A 8 30.31 20.85 -11.60
CA ARG A 8 29.54 21.09 -10.36
C ARG A 8 28.22 21.80 -10.63
N ASN A 9 28.17 22.64 -11.67
CA ASN A 9 26.94 23.32 -12.09
C ASN A 9 25.92 22.35 -12.71
N LEU A 10 26.39 21.32 -13.42
CA LEU A 10 25.52 20.27 -13.98
C LEU A 10 24.93 19.38 -12.87
N LEU A 11 25.70 19.09 -11.82
CA LEU A 11 25.20 18.31 -10.68
C LEU A 11 24.14 19.08 -9.88
N GLY A 12 24.37 20.37 -9.59
CA GLY A 12 23.41 21.20 -8.86
C GLY A 12 22.10 21.41 -9.61
N THR A 13 22.17 21.65 -10.92
CA THR A 13 20.98 21.82 -11.78
C THR A 13 20.18 20.52 -11.91
N SER A 14 20.86 19.38 -12.06
CA SER A 14 20.21 18.06 -12.11
C SER A 14 19.57 17.68 -10.77
N ALA A 15 20.20 18.02 -9.65
CA ALA A 15 19.62 17.78 -8.33
C ALA A 15 18.35 18.61 -8.09
N ALA A 16 18.37 19.90 -8.47
CA ALA A 16 17.21 20.78 -8.32
C ALA A 16 16.04 20.35 -9.22
N SER A 17 16.34 19.94 -10.46
CA SER A 17 15.36 19.36 -11.37
C SER A 17 14.75 18.08 -10.79
N GLY A 18 15.58 17.21 -10.21
CA GLY A 18 15.14 15.94 -9.63
C GLY A 18 14.25 16.13 -8.42
N ALA A 19 14.60 17.06 -7.53
CA ALA A 19 13.75 17.44 -6.40
C ALA A 19 12.39 17.99 -6.88
N ARG A 20 12.37 18.84 -7.92
CA ARG A 20 11.13 19.40 -8.48
C ARG A 20 10.25 18.33 -9.12
N LYS A 21 10.86 17.35 -9.80
CA LYS A 21 10.17 16.19 -10.38
C LYS A 21 9.61 15.27 -9.30
N GLY A 22 10.39 15.01 -8.25
CA GLY A 22 9.95 14.25 -7.07
C GLY A 22 8.78 14.92 -6.36
N PHE A 23 8.82 16.24 -6.17
CA PHE A 23 7.70 17.00 -5.59
C PHE A 23 6.44 16.96 -6.45
N ARG A 24 6.56 17.06 -7.78
CA ARG A 24 5.41 16.93 -8.68
C ARG A 24 4.79 15.53 -8.62
N SER A 25 5.64 14.50 -8.59
CA SER A 25 5.20 13.11 -8.41
C SER A 25 4.52 12.90 -7.07
N PHE A 26 5.07 13.50 -6.00
CA PHE A 26 4.47 13.50 -4.67
C PHE A 26 3.07 14.13 -4.66
N LEU A 27 2.87 15.31 -5.25
CA LEU A 27 1.54 15.93 -5.32
C LEU A 27 0.53 15.07 -6.08
N TRP A 28 0.98 14.37 -7.12
CA TRP A 28 0.14 13.44 -7.87
C TRP A 28 -0.25 12.23 -7.02
N VAL A 29 0.71 11.60 -6.32
CA VAL A 29 0.45 10.50 -5.40
C VAL A 29 -0.46 10.94 -4.25
N LEU A 30 -0.23 12.12 -3.65
CA LEU A 30 -1.00 12.61 -2.51
C LEU A 30 -2.47 12.84 -2.86
N LYS A 31 -2.76 13.38 -4.06
CA LYS A 31 -4.13 13.56 -4.58
C LYS A 31 -4.90 12.24 -4.67
N LEU A 32 -4.20 11.14 -4.89
CA LEU A 32 -4.78 9.81 -4.98
C LEU A 32 -4.83 9.10 -3.62
N LEU A 33 -3.79 9.25 -2.81
CA LEU A 33 -3.63 8.57 -1.52
C LEU A 33 -4.58 9.11 -0.44
N LEU A 34 -4.73 10.44 -0.30
CA LEU A 34 -5.53 11.02 0.77
C LEU A 34 -7.01 10.64 0.72
N PRO A 35 -7.72 10.73 -0.43
CA PRO A 35 -9.14 10.38 -0.47
C PRO A 35 -9.38 8.91 -0.10
N ILE A 36 -8.52 8.02 -0.60
CA ILE A 36 -8.69 6.59 -0.36
C ILE A 36 -8.36 6.25 1.10
N SER A 37 -7.27 6.80 1.64
CA SER A 37 -6.92 6.61 3.06
C SER A 37 -8.00 7.13 4.01
N PHE A 38 -8.58 8.30 3.71
CA PHE A 38 -9.68 8.84 4.49
C PHE A 38 -10.90 7.92 4.45
N PHE A 39 -11.28 7.48 3.24
CA PHE A 39 -12.42 6.59 3.05
C PHE A 39 -12.25 5.27 3.82
N THR A 40 -11.07 4.66 3.77
CA THR A 40 -10.80 3.41 4.51
C THR A 40 -10.84 3.61 6.02
N ALA A 41 -10.24 4.69 6.52
CA ALA A 41 -10.26 5.01 7.95
C ALA A 41 -11.69 5.32 8.43
N PHE A 42 -12.50 5.95 7.58
CA PHE A 42 -13.91 6.22 7.86
C PHE A 42 -14.75 4.93 7.92
N LEU A 43 -14.56 4.01 6.97
CA LEU A 43 -15.23 2.70 6.99
C LEU A 43 -14.87 1.89 8.25
N GLU A 44 -13.63 1.97 8.71
CA GLU A 44 -13.18 1.36 9.97
C GLU A 44 -13.86 2.02 11.18
N TRP A 45 -13.85 3.36 11.25
CA TRP A 45 -14.46 4.10 12.34
C TRP A 45 -15.96 3.84 12.48
N THR A 46 -16.68 3.71 11.36
CA THR A 46 -18.13 3.37 11.36
C THR A 46 -18.41 1.92 11.78
N GLY A 47 -17.41 1.04 11.80
CA GLY A 47 -17.59 -0.38 12.07
C GLY A 47 -18.32 -1.15 10.96
N TRP A 48 -18.64 -0.50 9.83
CA TRP A 48 -19.35 -1.14 8.71
C TRP A 48 -18.60 -2.35 8.16
N LEU A 49 -17.27 -2.30 8.23
CA LEU A 49 -16.36 -3.37 7.83
C LEU A 49 -16.61 -4.69 8.58
N TYR A 50 -17.05 -4.66 9.84
CA TYR A 50 -17.38 -5.86 10.62
C TYR A 50 -18.74 -6.48 10.22
N GLU A 51 -19.68 -5.67 9.74
CA GLU A 51 -21.02 -6.11 9.34
C GLU A 51 -21.02 -6.85 7.99
N VAL A 52 -20.01 -6.60 7.14
CA VAL A 52 -19.88 -7.18 5.80
C VAL A 52 -18.95 -8.40 5.73
N GLU A 53 -18.38 -8.83 6.87
CA GLU A 53 -17.47 -9.99 6.91
C GLU A 53 -18.06 -11.26 6.30
N PHE A 54 -19.38 -11.48 6.47
CA PHE A 54 -20.04 -12.69 5.96
C PHE A 54 -19.92 -12.84 4.44
N LEU A 55 -19.83 -11.73 3.71
CA LEU A 55 -19.70 -11.72 2.25
C LEU A 55 -18.30 -12.16 1.81
N PHE A 56 -17.28 -11.87 2.62
CA PHE A 56 -15.89 -12.17 2.32
C PHE A 56 -15.46 -13.58 2.77
N ARG A 57 -16.19 -14.19 3.72
CA ARG A 57 -15.97 -15.57 4.20
C ARG A 57 -15.63 -16.59 3.10
N PRO A 58 -16.42 -16.74 2.02
CA PRO A 58 -16.14 -17.76 1.01
C PRO A 58 -14.81 -17.52 0.28
N VAL A 59 -14.48 -16.26 0.00
CA VAL A 59 -13.24 -15.92 -0.72
C VAL A 59 -12.02 -16.06 0.19
N MET A 60 -12.13 -15.60 1.45
CA MET A 60 -11.03 -15.67 2.41
C MET A 60 -10.73 -17.11 2.84
N GLY A 61 -11.77 -17.94 3.00
CA GLY A 61 -11.61 -19.37 3.29
C GLY A 61 -10.83 -20.12 2.20
N LEU A 62 -10.99 -19.73 0.92
CA LEU A 62 -10.22 -20.33 -0.18
C LEU A 62 -8.72 -20.06 -0.10
N ILE A 63 -8.28 -19.04 0.62
CA ILE A 63 -6.87 -18.67 0.78
C ILE A 63 -6.39 -18.81 2.22
N HIS A 64 -7.08 -19.64 3.02
CA HIS A 64 -6.74 -19.97 4.40
C HIS A 64 -6.72 -18.78 5.36
N LEU A 65 -7.51 -17.73 5.08
CA LEU A 65 -7.58 -16.53 5.91
C LEU A 65 -8.95 -16.37 6.59
N PRO A 66 -9.01 -15.77 7.79
CA PRO A 66 -10.27 -15.41 8.42
C PRO A 66 -10.96 -14.31 7.61
N ALA A 67 -12.29 -14.23 7.69
CA ALA A 67 -13.07 -13.20 6.98
C ALA A 67 -12.61 -11.76 7.27
N LEU A 68 -12.16 -11.54 8.51
CA LEU A 68 -11.65 -10.28 9.03
C LEU A 68 -10.37 -9.82 8.28
N ALA A 69 -9.61 -10.75 7.67
CA ALA A 69 -8.46 -10.45 6.81
C ALA A 69 -8.84 -9.73 5.51
N ALA A 70 -10.12 -9.76 5.11
CA ALA A 70 -10.62 -9.01 3.97
C ALA A 70 -10.40 -7.50 4.15
N LEU A 71 -10.42 -7.00 5.39
CA LEU A 71 -10.26 -5.58 5.69
C LEU A 71 -8.89 -5.04 5.27
N PRO A 72 -7.76 -5.55 5.82
CA PRO A 72 -6.45 -5.09 5.39
C PRO A 72 -6.19 -5.39 3.91
N ILE A 73 -6.69 -6.51 3.36
CA ILE A 73 -6.52 -6.83 1.93
C ILE A 73 -7.22 -5.79 1.04
N LEU A 74 -8.48 -5.45 1.33
CA LEU A 74 -9.25 -4.48 0.54
C LEU A 74 -8.62 -3.09 0.63
N ILE A 75 -8.20 -2.68 1.83
CA ILE A 75 -7.46 -1.44 2.05
C ILE A 75 -6.17 -1.43 1.24
N ALA A 76 -5.42 -2.54 1.22
CA ALA A 76 -4.19 -2.63 0.45
C ALA A 76 -4.40 -2.52 -1.05
N VAL A 77 -5.40 -3.23 -1.58
CA VAL A 77 -5.70 -3.30 -3.01
C VAL A 77 -6.14 -1.94 -3.55
N ILE A 78 -6.93 -1.19 -2.77
CA ILE A 78 -7.49 0.10 -3.19
C ILE A 78 -6.58 1.27 -2.78
N ALA A 79 -6.20 1.35 -1.50
CA ALA A 79 -5.50 2.49 -0.90
C ALA A 79 -3.98 2.35 -0.95
N GLY A 80 -3.49 1.14 -0.69
CA GLY A 80 -2.07 0.81 -0.66
C GLY A 80 -1.60 0.20 0.66
N PHE A 81 -0.36 -0.28 0.64
CA PHE A 81 0.26 -1.08 1.70
C PHE A 81 0.14 -0.47 3.12
N TRP A 82 0.37 0.84 3.28
CA TRP A 82 0.44 1.46 4.61
C TRP A 82 -0.89 1.43 5.38
N GLY A 83 -2.03 1.60 4.69
CA GLY A 83 -3.34 1.49 5.32
C GLY A 83 -3.63 0.06 5.78
N ALA A 84 -3.16 -0.91 5.00
CA ALA A 84 -3.33 -2.31 5.35
C ALA A 84 -2.51 -2.72 6.57
N VAL A 85 -1.28 -2.22 6.70
CA VAL A 85 -0.46 -2.45 7.91
C VAL A 85 -1.17 -1.90 9.15
N ALA A 86 -1.74 -0.69 9.08
CA ALA A 86 -2.49 -0.12 10.20
C ALA A 86 -3.66 -1.01 10.62
N ALA A 87 -4.48 -1.44 9.65
CA ALA A 87 -5.59 -2.36 9.89
C ALA A 87 -5.10 -3.71 10.45
N MET A 88 -4.03 -4.29 9.90
CA MET A 88 -3.44 -5.53 10.42
C MET A 88 -3.01 -5.41 11.87
N THR A 89 -2.41 -4.27 12.26
CA THR A 89 -1.97 -4.07 13.65
C THR A 89 -3.10 -3.76 14.63
N ALA A 90 -4.23 -3.27 14.14
CA ALA A 90 -5.40 -2.94 14.97
C ALA A 90 -6.27 -4.18 15.27
N LEU A 91 -6.10 -5.25 14.50
CA LEU A 91 -6.94 -6.44 14.52
C LEU A 91 -6.17 -7.61 15.16
N PRO A 92 -6.86 -8.55 15.86
CA PRO A 92 -6.22 -9.62 16.62
C PRO A 92 -5.77 -10.78 15.73
N PHE A 93 -4.95 -10.49 14.72
CA PHE A 93 -4.39 -11.53 13.84
C PHE A 93 -3.23 -12.27 14.49
N THR A 94 -3.10 -13.56 14.21
CA THR A 94 -1.89 -14.32 14.52
C THR A 94 -0.73 -13.94 13.60
N LEU A 95 0.50 -14.29 13.97
CA LEU A 95 1.68 -14.05 13.12
C LEU A 95 1.53 -14.75 11.75
N ASP A 96 0.97 -15.96 11.74
CA ASP A 96 0.71 -16.73 10.52
C ASP A 96 -0.28 -16.03 9.60
N GLN A 97 -1.39 -15.53 10.17
CA GLN A 97 -2.37 -14.72 9.45
C GLN A 97 -1.75 -13.43 8.90
N MET A 98 -0.97 -12.72 9.72
CA MET A 98 -0.28 -11.51 9.28
C MET A 98 0.70 -11.82 8.14
N THR A 99 1.35 -12.98 8.15
CA THR A 99 2.26 -13.42 7.09
C THR A 99 1.52 -13.69 5.79
N LEU A 100 0.41 -14.44 5.84
CA LEU A 100 -0.41 -14.74 4.66
C LEU A 100 -1.05 -13.47 4.05
N ILE A 101 -1.54 -12.56 4.91
CA ILE A 101 -2.03 -11.24 4.49
C ILE A 101 -0.89 -10.46 3.83
N SER A 102 0.30 -10.46 4.42
CA SER A 102 1.48 -9.76 3.86
C SER A 102 1.88 -10.30 2.49
N ILE A 103 1.89 -11.63 2.30
CA ILE A 103 2.18 -12.26 1.00
C ILE A 103 1.18 -11.79 -0.06
N PHE A 104 -0.12 -11.80 0.26
CA PHE A 104 -1.16 -11.37 -0.66
C PHE A 104 -0.97 -9.90 -1.08
N ILE A 105 -0.79 -9.03 -0.08
CA ILE A 105 -0.63 -7.58 -0.26
C ILE A 105 0.64 -7.24 -1.03
N LEU A 106 1.75 -7.93 -0.75
CA LEU A 106 3.02 -7.70 -1.44
C LEU A 106 2.86 -7.83 -2.95
N ILE A 107 2.06 -8.80 -3.40
CA ILE A 107 1.82 -9.07 -4.82
C ILE A 107 0.81 -8.10 -5.44
N CYS A 108 -0.30 -7.79 -4.76
CA CYS A 108 -1.41 -7.05 -5.37
C CYS A 108 -1.84 -5.75 -4.64
N HIS A 109 -0.96 -5.10 -3.89
CA HIS A 109 -1.25 -3.77 -3.37
C HIS A 109 -1.44 -2.75 -4.50
N SER A 110 -2.23 -1.72 -4.22
CA SER A 110 -2.29 -0.50 -5.04
C SER A 110 -2.76 -0.74 -6.48
N LEU A 111 -3.67 -1.71 -6.73
CA LEU A 111 -4.09 -2.10 -8.09
C LEU A 111 -4.64 -0.92 -8.91
N ILE A 112 -5.37 0.01 -8.29
CA ILE A 112 -5.90 1.19 -8.99
C ILE A 112 -4.75 2.10 -9.46
N GLN A 113 -3.80 2.36 -8.56
CA GLN A 113 -2.66 3.25 -8.80
C GLN A 113 -1.73 2.65 -9.86
N GLU A 114 -1.37 1.38 -9.70
CA GLU A 114 -0.52 0.63 -10.61
C GLU A 114 -1.18 0.41 -11.96
N GLY A 115 -2.47 0.06 -11.99
CA GLY A 115 -3.23 -0.08 -13.22
C GLY A 115 -3.27 1.21 -14.03
N TYR A 116 -3.45 2.37 -13.37
CA TYR A 116 -3.38 3.68 -14.04
C TYR A 116 -1.99 3.93 -14.66
N ILE A 117 -0.92 3.67 -13.90
CA ILE A 117 0.46 3.88 -14.37
C ILE A 117 0.79 2.93 -15.54
N GLN A 118 0.44 1.65 -15.41
CA GLN A 118 0.66 0.63 -16.46
C GLN A 118 -0.12 0.95 -17.74
N GLY A 119 -1.33 1.47 -17.61
CA GLY A 119 -2.13 1.97 -18.73
C GLY A 119 -1.43 3.08 -19.51
N LYS A 120 -0.67 3.95 -18.83
CA LYS A 120 0.14 5.00 -19.48
C LYS A 120 1.35 4.43 -20.23
N SER A 121 1.77 3.22 -19.91
CA SER A 121 2.89 2.52 -20.57
C SER A 121 2.44 1.62 -21.73
N GLY A 122 1.15 1.60 -22.08
CA GLY A 122 0.61 0.79 -23.18
C GLY A 122 0.24 -0.65 -22.80
N LEU A 123 0.39 -1.03 -21.53
CA LEU A 123 -0.12 -2.32 -21.02
C LEU A 123 -1.60 -2.20 -20.67
N SER A 124 -2.36 -3.27 -20.90
CA SER A 124 -3.76 -3.34 -20.47
C SER A 124 -3.84 -3.36 -18.94
N PRO A 125 -4.41 -2.32 -18.29
CA PRO A 125 -4.54 -2.26 -16.82
C PRO A 125 -5.28 -3.47 -16.24
N TRP A 126 -6.27 -3.96 -16.98
CA TRP A 126 -7.06 -5.12 -16.60
C TRP A 126 -6.25 -6.41 -16.58
N THR A 127 -5.45 -6.64 -17.62
CA THR A 127 -4.65 -7.86 -17.72
C THR A 127 -3.59 -7.90 -16.63
N ALA A 128 -2.94 -6.77 -16.37
CA ALA A 128 -1.92 -6.66 -15.34
C ALA A 128 -2.50 -6.71 -13.92
N SER A 129 -3.71 -6.17 -13.69
CA SER A 129 -4.38 -6.28 -12.39
C SER A 129 -4.86 -7.70 -12.11
N LEU A 130 -5.45 -8.36 -13.12
CA LEU A 130 -5.97 -9.72 -12.97
C LEU A 130 -4.84 -10.72 -12.74
N SER A 131 -3.74 -10.62 -13.48
CA SER A 131 -2.59 -11.51 -13.29
C SER A 131 -2.01 -11.39 -11.88
N ARG A 132 -1.91 -10.17 -11.33
CA ARG A 132 -1.48 -9.93 -9.96
C ARG A 132 -2.44 -10.49 -8.93
N LEU A 133 -3.75 -10.32 -9.13
CA LEU A 133 -4.76 -10.84 -8.21
C LEU A 133 -4.73 -12.38 -8.19
N CYS A 134 -4.63 -13.02 -9.35
CA CYS A 134 -4.47 -14.47 -9.46
C CYS A 134 -3.17 -14.95 -8.82
N ALA A 135 -2.04 -14.29 -9.10
CA ALA A 135 -0.76 -14.64 -8.50
C ALA A 135 -0.79 -14.50 -6.97
N ALA A 136 -1.42 -13.44 -6.45
CA ALA A 136 -1.60 -13.24 -5.01
C ALA A 136 -2.43 -14.36 -4.39
N ALA A 137 -3.60 -14.66 -4.96
CA ALA A 137 -4.48 -15.72 -4.46
C ALA A 137 -3.80 -17.10 -4.47
N VAL A 138 -3.14 -17.47 -5.56
CA VAL A 138 -2.44 -18.76 -5.69
C VAL A 138 -1.27 -18.84 -4.73
N THR A 139 -0.46 -17.79 -4.62
CA THR A 139 0.71 -17.77 -3.73
C THR A 139 0.29 -17.86 -2.27
N THR A 140 -0.72 -17.09 -1.86
CA THR A 140 -1.26 -17.14 -0.49
C THR A 140 -1.91 -18.49 -0.20
N PHE A 141 -2.65 -19.07 -1.17
CA PHE A 141 -3.19 -20.42 -1.01
C PHE A 141 -2.10 -21.45 -0.75
N ILE A 142 -1.05 -21.49 -1.59
CA ILE A 142 0.08 -22.42 -1.45
C ILE A 142 0.82 -22.19 -0.14
N ALA A 143 1.09 -20.93 0.22
CA ALA A 143 1.73 -20.59 1.48
C ALA A 143 0.89 -21.01 2.70
N GLY A 144 -0.44 -20.91 2.60
CA GLY A 144 -1.38 -21.31 3.64
C GLY A 144 -1.31 -22.80 4.00
N LEU A 145 -0.89 -23.65 3.06
CA LEU A 145 -0.72 -25.09 3.29
C LEU A 145 0.39 -25.43 4.29
N PHE A 146 1.28 -24.48 4.59
CA PHE A 146 2.38 -24.67 5.54
C PHE A 146 2.02 -24.25 6.97
N PHE A 147 0.79 -23.79 7.22
CA PHE A 147 0.31 -23.35 8.54
C PHE A 147 -0.81 -24.25 9.03
N ASP A 148 -0.80 -24.58 10.33
CA ASP A 148 -1.68 -25.61 10.90
C ASP A 148 -3.14 -25.15 11.07
N ASP A 149 -3.40 -23.88 11.43
CA ASP A 149 -4.76 -23.31 11.46
C ASP A 149 -4.78 -21.78 11.30
N PRO A 150 -4.45 -21.25 10.11
CA PRO A 150 -4.48 -19.81 9.85
C PRO A 150 -5.90 -19.25 9.71
N SER A 151 -6.93 -20.10 9.59
CA SER A 151 -8.30 -19.68 9.26
C SER A 151 -9.14 -19.31 10.49
N SER A 152 -8.78 -19.81 11.67
CA SER A 152 -9.48 -19.51 12.92
C SER A 152 -8.94 -18.22 13.56
N LEU A 153 -9.85 -17.34 13.99
CA LEU A 153 -9.45 -16.21 14.82
C LEU A 153 -9.07 -16.72 16.23
N PRO A 154 -8.10 -16.08 16.92
CA PRO A 154 -7.75 -16.45 18.29
C PRO A 154 -8.97 -16.46 19.20
N ALA A 155 -9.10 -17.52 20.00
CA ALA A 155 -10.13 -17.62 21.03
C ALA A 155 -9.98 -16.45 22.03
N GLY A 156 -10.94 -15.51 22.00
CA GLY A 156 -10.87 -14.27 22.79
C GLY A 156 -11.02 -12.98 21.97
N ALA A 157 -11.04 -13.06 20.64
CA ALA A 157 -11.52 -11.99 19.77
C ALA A 157 -13.05 -11.84 19.89
N GLY A 158 -13.54 -11.48 21.08
CA GLY A 158 -14.90 -10.98 21.25
C GLY A 158 -15.10 -9.71 20.42
N PRO A 159 -16.35 -9.24 20.23
CA PRO A 159 -16.60 -8.04 19.45
C PRO A 159 -15.85 -6.89 20.11
N LEU A 160 -14.72 -6.51 19.51
CA LEU A 160 -13.96 -5.32 19.86
C LEU A 160 -14.75 -4.12 19.37
N ARG A 161 -15.95 -3.91 19.92
CA ARG A 161 -16.53 -2.57 20.00
C ARG A 161 -15.72 -1.82 21.05
N ALA A 162 -14.48 -1.49 20.68
CA ALA A 162 -13.86 -0.31 21.24
C ALA A 162 -14.86 0.83 21.00
N THR A 163 -15.20 1.58 22.04
CA THR A 163 -15.99 2.80 21.88
C THR A 163 -15.30 3.64 20.83
N SER A 164 -15.86 3.72 19.62
CA SER A 164 -15.25 4.48 18.55
C SER A 164 -15.03 5.91 19.07
N PRO A 165 -13.80 6.45 18.97
CA PRO A 165 -13.52 7.78 19.46
C PRO A 165 -14.46 8.78 18.78
N THR A 166 -14.80 9.87 19.47
CA THR A 166 -15.60 10.95 18.88
C THR A 166 -15.02 11.35 17.52
N PHE A 167 -15.89 11.65 16.54
CA PHE A 167 -15.48 11.92 15.15
C PHE A 167 -14.29 12.87 15.01
N PHE A 168 -14.22 13.93 15.82
CA PHE A 168 -13.10 14.87 15.80
C PHE A 168 -11.76 14.28 16.26
N ILE A 169 -11.78 13.37 17.23
CA ILE A 169 -10.59 12.66 17.71
C ILE A 169 -10.10 11.68 16.66
N PHE A 170 -11.04 10.93 16.05
CA PHE A 170 -10.75 10.08 14.88
C PHE A 170 -10.11 10.90 13.75
N LEU A 171 -10.74 12.01 13.36
CA LEU A 171 -10.29 12.84 12.24
C LEU A 171 -8.90 13.43 12.51
N ALA A 172 -8.65 13.90 13.72
CA ALA A 172 -7.34 14.41 14.14
C ALA A 172 -6.26 13.32 14.08
N GLY A 173 -6.55 12.12 14.60
CA GLY A 173 -5.63 10.99 14.58
C GLY A 173 -5.31 10.53 13.16
N TRP A 174 -6.34 10.42 12.29
CA TRP A 174 -6.15 10.12 10.88
C TRP A 174 -5.30 11.18 10.18
N PHE A 175 -5.59 12.46 10.40
CA PHE A 175 -4.87 13.57 9.76
C PHE A 175 -3.39 13.58 10.14
N GLU A 176 -3.06 13.37 11.42
CA GLU A 176 -1.69 13.27 11.90
C GLU A 176 -0.95 12.09 11.27
N GLY A 177 -1.61 10.92 11.18
CA GLY A 177 -1.10 9.75 10.48
C GLY A 177 -0.84 10.02 8.99
N ALA A 178 -1.81 10.64 8.32
CA ALA A 178 -1.74 11.00 6.91
C ALA A 178 -0.59 11.99 6.63
N LEU A 179 -0.39 12.98 7.51
CA LEU A 179 0.69 13.96 7.39
C LEU A 179 2.08 13.31 7.54
N ARG A 180 2.25 12.45 8.56
CA ARG A 180 3.51 11.70 8.75
C ARG A 180 3.84 10.81 7.56
N LEU A 181 2.83 10.13 7.00
CA LEU A 181 3.01 9.28 5.84
C LEU A 181 3.36 10.12 4.59
N ALA A 182 2.65 11.23 4.36
CA ALA A 182 2.93 12.15 3.27
C ALA A 182 4.37 12.69 3.32
N ALA A 183 4.86 13.06 4.51
CA ALA A 183 6.24 13.52 4.68
C ALA A 183 7.28 12.44 4.28
N ARG A 184 7.07 11.18 4.70
CA ARG A 184 7.94 10.06 4.32
C ARG A 184 7.95 9.82 2.80
N ILE A 185 6.77 9.85 2.17
CA ILE A 185 6.63 9.67 0.72
C ILE A 185 7.34 10.81 -0.03
N LEU A 186 7.20 12.06 0.43
CA LEU A 186 7.90 13.20 -0.18
C LEU A 186 9.41 13.01 -0.15
N VAL A 187 9.97 12.63 1.00
CA VAL A 187 11.43 12.39 1.14
C VAL A 187 11.89 11.30 0.19
N ILE A 188 11.18 10.18 0.12
CA ILE A 188 11.53 9.05 -0.75
C ILE A 188 11.46 9.45 -2.23
N LEU A 189 10.38 10.10 -2.67
CA LEU A 189 10.19 10.47 -4.08
C LEU A 189 11.16 11.56 -4.53
N ALA A 190 11.41 12.56 -3.67
CA ALA A 190 12.41 13.60 -3.92
C ALA A 190 13.82 13.01 -3.99
N GLY A 191 14.18 12.15 -3.04
CA GLY A 191 15.47 11.46 -2.99
C GLY A 191 15.70 10.58 -4.22
N LEU A 192 14.72 9.73 -4.57
CA LEU A 192 14.80 8.85 -5.74
C LEU A 192 14.90 9.65 -7.05
N SER A 193 14.08 10.69 -7.22
CA SER A 193 14.12 11.51 -8.44
C SER A 193 15.43 12.29 -8.57
N THR A 194 15.96 12.79 -7.47
CA THR A 194 17.27 13.44 -7.40
C THR A 194 18.38 12.47 -7.77
N ALA A 195 18.40 11.27 -7.17
CA ALA A 195 19.39 10.25 -7.47
C ALA A 195 19.34 9.83 -8.95
N LEU A 196 18.14 9.62 -9.50
CA LEU A 196 17.97 9.26 -10.92
C LEU A 196 18.47 10.35 -11.87
N GLU A 197 18.20 11.63 -11.58
CA GLU A 197 18.68 12.73 -12.43
C GLU A 197 20.19 12.95 -12.31
N VAL A 198 20.77 12.74 -11.13
CA VAL A 198 22.23 12.75 -10.95
C VAL A 198 22.89 11.59 -11.69
N CYS A 199 22.35 10.37 -11.61
CA CYS A 199 22.85 9.21 -12.37
C CYS A 199 22.79 9.45 -13.89
N ARG A 200 21.74 10.13 -14.38
CA ARG A 200 21.62 10.53 -15.80
C ARG A 200 22.69 11.56 -16.18
N ALA A 201 22.91 12.57 -15.33
CA ALA A 201 23.95 13.58 -15.58
C ALA A 201 25.36 12.99 -15.60
N MET A 202 25.59 11.88 -14.87
CA MET A 202 26.85 11.14 -14.88
C MET A 202 26.97 10.12 -16.03
N GLY A 203 25.93 9.96 -16.86
CA GLY A 203 25.91 9.02 -17.98
C GLY A 203 25.79 7.54 -17.58
N TRP A 204 25.40 7.25 -16.33
CA TRP A 204 25.25 5.87 -15.83
C TRP A 204 23.96 5.19 -16.28
N VAL A 205 22.96 5.97 -16.69
CA VAL A 205 21.68 5.48 -17.19
C VAL A 205 21.40 6.18 -18.51
N GLN A 206 21.44 5.44 -19.61
CA GLN A 206 21.06 5.90 -20.94
C GLN A 206 19.65 5.38 -21.25
N THR A 207 18.81 6.25 -21.83
CA THR A 207 17.50 5.90 -22.38
C THR A 207 17.60 5.56 -23.84
#